data_AF-A0A7J4KI51-F1
#
_entry.id   AF-A0A7J4KI51-F1
#
_cell.length_a   1.000
_cell.length_b   1.000
_cell.length_c   1.000
_cell.angle_alpha   90.00
_cell.angle_beta   90.00
_cell.angle_gamma   90.00
#
_symmetry.space_group_name_H-M   'P 1'
#
loop_
_entity.id
_entity.type
_entity.pdbx_description
1 polymer ?
#
loop_
_entity_poly.entity_id
_entity_poly.type
_entity_poly.pdbx_seq_one_letter_code
_entity_poly.pdbx_strand_id
1 'polypeptide(L)'
;MEHDSILSDELIGRTVTIIDCTDPSWVNKTGLIIDETQHTFLIETHKKQKRIAKQTATFAFEYHGKKTIVKGSRLVYRPEDRIKKTR
;
A
#
# COMPACT_ATOMS: atom_id res chain seq x y z
N MET A 1 -5.36 19.34 10.55
CA MET A 1 -5.48 17.90 10.27
C MET A 1 -4.33 17.55 9.35
N GLU A 2 -3.40 16.71 9.81
CA GLU A 2 -2.35 16.16 8.94
C GLU A 2 -3.04 15.47 7.76
N HIS A 3 -2.83 16.03 6.57
CA HIS A 3 -3.32 15.41 5.35
C HIS A 3 -2.48 14.15 5.19
N ASP A 4 -3.12 13.00 5.33
CA ASP A 4 -2.54 11.69 5.02
C ASP A 4 -2.41 11.63 3.49
N SER A 5 -1.52 12.46 2.91
CA SER A 5 -1.44 12.72 1.47
C SER A 5 -1.26 11.43 0.68
N ILE A 6 -0.62 10.43 1.30
CA ILE A 6 -0.43 9.10 0.74
C ILE A 6 -1.73 8.35 0.42
N LEU A 7 -2.85 8.67 1.09
CA LEU A 7 -4.14 8.03 0.81
C LEU A 7 -4.70 8.46 -0.54
N SER A 8 -4.35 9.65 -1.05
CA SER A 8 -4.81 10.17 -2.34
C SER A 8 -3.77 10.10 -3.44
N ASP A 9 -2.51 9.86 -3.08
CA ASP A 9 -1.38 9.96 -3.99
C ASP A 9 -1.09 8.63 -4.72
N GLU A 10 -0.20 8.65 -5.72
CA GLU A 10 0.09 7.51 -6.58
C GLU A 10 0.94 6.46 -5.87
N LEU A 11 0.39 5.28 -5.58
CA LEU A 11 1.14 4.23 -4.88
C LEU A 11 1.98 3.34 -5.79
N ILE A 12 1.68 3.31 -7.10
CA ILE A 12 2.49 2.60 -8.08
C ILE A 12 3.88 3.25 -8.16
N GLY A 13 4.94 2.44 -8.25
CA GLY A 13 6.33 2.91 -8.23
C GLY A 13 6.87 3.21 -6.83
N ARG A 14 6.08 3.00 -5.76
CA ARG A 14 6.54 3.17 -4.37
C ARG A 14 6.99 1.86 -3.75
N THR A 15 8.05 1.94 -2.95
CA THR A 15 8.48 0.84 -2.09
C THR A 15 7.58 0.76 -0.86
N VAL A 16 7.07 -0.43 -0.59
CA VAL A 16 6.19 -0.70 0.56
C VAL A 16 6.73 -1.87 1.37
N THR A 17 6.59 -1.78 2.70
CA THR A 17 6.87 -2.86 3.63
C THR A 17 5.58 -3.33 4.30
N ILE A 18 5.30 -4.63 4.27
CA ILE A 18 4.15 -5.21 4.96
C ILE A 18 4.54 -5.43 6.43
N ILE A 19 3.93 -4.68 7.34
CA ILE A 19 4.25 -4.78 8.78
C ILE A 19 3.31 -5.70 9.54
N ASP A 20 2.11 -5.93 8.99
CA ASP A 20 1.10 -6.83 9.56
C ASP A 20 0.24 -7.38 8.44
N CYS A 21 -0.16 -8.65 8.54
CA CYS A 21 -1.02 -9.32 7.56
C CYS A 21 -1.69 -10.54 8.18
N THR A 22 -2.91 -10.86 7.76
CA THR A 22 -3.60 -12.10 8.17
C THR A 22 -2.84 -13.36 7.76
N ASP A 23 -2.08 -13.30 6.66
CA ASP A 23 -1.14 -14.34 6.27
C ASP A 23 0.28 -13.95 6.74
N PRO A 24 0.83 -14.61 7.78
CA PRO A 24 2.12 -14.26 8.36
C PRO A 24 3.29 -14.34 7.39
N SER A 25 3.13 -15.12 6.30
CA SER A 25 4.15 -15.23 5.27
C SER A 25 4.46 -13.91 4.57
N TRP A 26 3.59 -12.89 4.68
CA TRP A 26 3.81 -11.56 4.12
C TRP A 26 4.55 -10.59 5.04
N VAL A 27 4.52 -10.82 6.35
CA VAL A 27 5.08 -9.88 7.33
C VAL A 27 6.59 -9.72 7.10
N ASN A 28 7.09 -8.49 7.19
CA ASN A 28 8.47 -8.07 6.89
C ASN A 28 8.90 -8.24 5.43
N LYS A 29 7.97 -8.42 4.48
CA LYS A 29 8.30 -8.32 3.05
C LYS A 29 8.31 -6.87 2.61
N THR A 30 9.31 -6.54 1.80
CA THR A 30 9.46 -5.24 1.16
C THR A 30 9.53 -5.43 -0.35
N GLY A 31 8.91 -4.53 -1.10
CA GLY A 31 8.94 -4.56 -2.55
C GLY A 31 8.32 -3.32 -3.18
N LEU A 32 8.46 -3.23 -4.50
CA LEU A 32 7.92 -2.14 -5.31
C LEU A 32 6.49 -2.45 -5.70
N ILE A 33 5.57 -1.50 -5.54
CA ILE A 33 4.21 -1.65 -6.07
C ILE A 33 4.26 -1.39 -7.58
N ILE A 34 3.88 -2.40 -8.37
CA ILE A 34 3.89 -2.30 -9.85
C ILE A 34 2.50 -2.23 -10.46
N ASP A 35 1.48 -2.65 -9.72
CA ASP A 35 0.08 -2.58 -10.15
C ASP A 35 -0.85 -2.42 -8.93
N GLU A 36 -1.93 -1.68 -9.13
CA GLU A 36 -2.93 -1.40 -8.12
C GLU A 36 -4.33 -1.60 -8.68
N THR A 37 -5.13 -2.41 -7.99
CA THR A 37 -6.58 -2.51 -8.22
C THR A 37 -7.34 -1.96 -7.02
N GLN A 38 -8.67 -1.93 -7.10
CA GLN A 38 -9.50 -1.53 -5.95
C GLN A 38 -9.17 -2.29 -4.66
N HIS A 39 -8.90 -3.60 -4.75
CA HIS A 39 -8.74 -4.46 -3.58
C HIS A 39 -7.32 -4.96 -3.36
N THR A 40 -6.44 -4.87 -4.36
CA THR A 40 -5.13 -5.54 -4.30
C THR A 40 -3.98 -4.64 -4.73
N PHE A 41 -2.80 -4.94 -4.21
CA PHE A 41 -1.53 -4.49 -4.78
C PHE A 41 -0.78 -5.67 -5.40
N LEU A 42 -0.16 -5.45 -6.55
CA LEU A 42 0.89 -6.33 -7.06
C LEU A 42 2.24 -5.74 -6.63
N ILE A 43 2.97 -6.50 -5.83
CA ILE A 43 4.25 -6.11 -5.27
C ILE A 43 5.34 -6.95 -5.91
N GLU A 44 6.27 -6.28 -6.58
CA GLU A 44 7.50 -6.87 -7.06
C GLU A 44 8.54 -6.91 -5.93
N THR A 45 8.87 -8.13 -5.52
CA THR A 45 9.99 -8.40 -4.61
C THR A 45 11.17 -8.94 -5.41
N HIS A 46 12.39 -8.85 -4.88
CA HIS A 46 13.63 -9.33 -5.53
C HIS A 46 13.56 -10.73 -6.19
N LYS A 47 12.65 -11.60 -5.73
CA LYS A 47 12.54 -12.99 -6.21
C LYS A 47 11.31 -13.26 -7.08
N LYS A 48 10.27 -12.42 -7.00
CA LYS A 48 8.97 -12.64 -7.65
C LYS A 48 8.01 -11.48 -7.44
N GLN A 49 7.06 -11.38 -8.36
CA GLN A 49 5.86 -10.58 -8.20
C GLN A 49 4.82 -11.37 -7.39
N LYS A 50 4.20 -10.72 -6.40
CA LYS A 50 3.13 -11.31 -5.61
C LYS A 50 2.01 -10.31 -5.40
N ARG A 51 0.77 -10.80 -5.44
CA ARG A 51 -0.42 -9.97 -5.23
C ARG A 51 -0.93 -10.13 -3.80
N ILE A 52 -1.21 -9.02 -3.12
CA ILE A 52 -1.71 -8.97 -1.75
C ILE A 52 -3.05 -8.22 -1.70
N ALA A 53 -3.99 -8.73 -0.90
CA ALA A 53 -5.24 -8.03 -0.62
C ALA A 53 -4.99 -6.88 0.37
N LYS A 54 -5.47 -5.69 0.05
CA LYS A 54 -5.25 -4.50 0.88
C LYS A 54 -5.93 -4.63 2.24
N GLN A 55 -7.16 -5.14 2.25
CA GLN A 55 -7.96 -5.25 3.47
C GLN A 55 -7.32 -6.14 4.54
N THR A 56 -6.45 -7.07 4.15
CA THR A 56 -5.85 -8.06 5.06
C THR A 56 -4.48 -7.63 5.58
N ALA A 57 -3.98 -6.45 5.21
CA ALA A 57 -2.61 -6.04 5.49
C ALA A 57 -2.49 -4.59 5.96
N THR A 58 -1.43 -4.33 6.73
CA THR A 58 -0.97 -2.99 7.09
C THR A 58 0.36 -2.72 6.40
N PHE A 59 0.41 -1.58 5.72
CA PHE A 59 1.51 -1.19 4.86
C PHE A 59 2.27 -0.02 5.48
N ALA A 60 3.60 -0.12 5.50
CA ALA A 60 4.48 0.98 5.81
C ALA A 60 5.12 1.47 4.51
N PHE A 61 4.89 2.74 4.21
CA PHE A 61 5.46 3.42 3.06
C PHE A 61 6.53 4.38 3.52
N GLU A 62 7.57 4.55 2.70
CA GLU A 62 8.49 5.67 2.85
C GLU A 62 7.98 6.83 2.00
N TYR A 63 7.55 7.91 2.65
CA TYR A 63 6.92 9.05 2.02
C TYR A 63 7.54 10.33 2.57
N HIS A 64 8.16 11.14 1.72
CA HIS A 64 8.82 12.41 2.09
C HIS A 64 9.86 12.26 3.22
N GLY A 65 10.64 11.18 3.19
CA GLY A 65 11.65 10.88 4.20
C GLY A 65 11.08 10.45 5.56
N LYS A 66 9.77 10.17 5.64
CA LYS A 66 9.10 9.65 6.83
C LYS A 66 8.45 8.30 6.54
N LYS A 67 8.39 7.46 7.56
CA LYS A 67 7.66 6.19 7.50
C LYS A 67 6.20 6.43 7.83
N THR A 68 5.32 6.26 6.84
CA THR A 68 3.87 6.40 6.99
C THR A 68 3.22 5.02 7.05
N ILE A 69 2.47 4.75 8.12
CA ILE A 69 1.79 3.48 8.33
C ILE A 69 0.31 3.61 7.96
N VAL A 70 -0.13 2.79 7.02
CA VAL A 70 -1.49 2.82 6.50
C VAL A 70 -2.11 1.42 6.60
N LYS A 71 -3.27 1.34 7.26
CA LYS A 71 -4.11 0.13 7.18
C LYS A 71 -4.64 -0.01 5.77
N GLY A 72 -4.41 -1.14 5.13
CA GLY A 72 -4.83 -1.33 3.73
C GLY A 72 -6.34 -1.31 3.53
N SER A 73 -7.15 -1.51 4.57
CA SER A 73 -8.59 -1.26 4.54
C SER A 73 -8.95 0.19 4.18
N ARG A 74 -8.07 1.16 4.44
CA ARG A 74 -8.24 2.57 4.02
C ARG A 74 -7.90 2.80 2.55
N LEU A 75 -7.21 1.85 1.91
CA LEU A 75 -6.76 1.91 0.52
C LEU A 75 -7.66 1.10 -0.43
N VAL A 76 -8.81 0.58 0.05
CA VAL A 76 -9.75 -0.26 -0.73
C VAL A 76 -10.59 0.61 -1.68
N TYR A 77 -9.91 1.29 -2.58
CA TYR A 77 -10.44 2.17 -3.61
C TYR A 77 -9.53 2.05 -4.83
N ARG A 78 -10.07 2.37 -6.01
CA ARG A 78 -9.23 2.55 -7.20
C ARG A 78 -8.38 3.82 -7.03
N PRO A 79 -7.19 3.90 -7.67
CA PRO A 79 -6.34 5.07 -7.59
C PRO A 79 -7.10 6.39 -7.80
N GLU A 80 -7.97 6.44 -8.82
CA GLU A 80 -8.77 7.61 -9.18
C GLU A 80 -9.87 7.95 -8.16
N ASP A 81 -10.41 6.96 -7.46
CA ASP A 81 -11.51 7.15 -6.50
C ASP A 81 -11.00 7.66 -5.14
N ARG A 82 -9.71 7.46 -4.83
CA ARG A 82 -9.10 7.93 -3.59
C ARG A 82 -9.12 9.45 -3.46
N ILE A 83 -8.86 10.15 -4.57
CA ILE A 83 -8.76 11.62 -4.61
C ILE A 83 -10.09 12.27 -4.20
N LYS A 84 -11.22 11.64 -4.53
CA LYS A 84 -12.56 12.17 -4.22
C LYS A 84 -12.93 12.06 -2.74
N LYS A 85 -12.31 11.13 -2.00
CA LYS A 85 -12.69 10.79 -0.62
C LYS A 85 -11.89 11.53 0.44
N THR A 86 -10.78 12.16 0.07
CA THR A 86 -9.91 12.94 0.98
C THR A 86 -10.12 14.46 0.85
N ARG A 87 -10.98 14.91 -0.08
CA ARG A 87 -11.44 16.30 -0.18
C ARG A 87 -12.72 16.55 0.61
#